data_AF-A0A537GR02-F1
#
_entry.id   AF-A0A537GR02-F1
#
_cell.length_a   1.000
_cell.length_b   1.000
_cell.length_c   1.000
_cell.angle_alpha   90.00
_cell.angle_beta   90.00
_cell.angle_gamma   90.00
#
_symmetry.space_group_name_H-M   'P 1'
#
loop_
_entity.id
_entity.type
_entity.pdbx_description
1 polymer ?
#
loop_
_entity_poly.entity_id
_entity_poly.type
_entity_poly.pdbx_seq_one_letter_code
_entity_poly.pdbx_strand_id
1 'polypeptide(L)'
;MLSPELETRAFLGRPVVDIYGRSIGRVIGIERNAFGELEGVQVEAAGGLIVSAKARQLGLTPKMITLTPDWKLEAVDIISELSLLRKRIGALESLKDTKEIEGEIYTELLDSQRAGYYDKVKTGEALSASMKHRLSEVAGQISSLTRYLVNAKLDHKSGELDEESLKMAQGSIEPTLHPLIAERNDLAGSLKTLEEVLPSRVTISQNRQ
;
A
#
# COMPACT_ATOMS: atom_id res chain seq x y z
N MET A 1 1.66 -28.98 5.94
CA MET A 1 0.69 -27.97 6.40
C MET A 1 0.48 -28.14 7.89
N LEU A 2 0.38 -27.04 8.65
CA LEU A 2 -0.01 -27.10 10.05
C LEU A 2 -1.50 -27.48 10.13
N SER A 3 -1.94 -28.14 11.21
CA SER A 3 -3.37 -28.35 11.41
C SER A 3 -4.07 -27.00 11.68
N PRO A 4 -5.37 -26.85 11.34
CA PRO A 4 -6.12 -25.62 11.63
C PRO A 4 -6.05 -25.17 13.10
N GLU A 5 -5.96 -26.12 14.03
CA GLU A 5 -5.78 -25.86 15.46
C GLU A 5 -4.40 -25.27 15.79
N LEU A 6 -3.34 -25.80 15.19
CA LEU A 6 -1.97 -25.30 15.38
C LEU A 6 -1.79 -23.93 14.75
N GLU A 7 -2.38 -23.69 13.57
CA GLU A 7 -2.48 -22.35 13.00
C GLU A 7 -3.21 -21.42 13.95
N THR A 8 -4.35 -21.82 14.48
CA THR A 8 -5.15 -20.96 15.35
C THR A 8 -4.38 -20.52 16.60
N ARG A 9 -3.68 -21.46 17.24
CA ARG A 9 -2.78 -21.17 18.36
C ARG A 9 -1.57 -20.33 17.96
N ALA A 10 -1.14 -20.39 16.70
CA ALA A 10 -0.06 -19.57 16.19
C ALA A 10 -0.48 -18.12 15.91
N PHE A 11 -1.75 -17.81 15.66
CA PHE A 11 -2.18 -16.43 15.34
C PHE A 11 -2.76 -15.69 16.54
N LEU A 12 -3.65 -16.31 17.32
CA LEU A 12 -4.40 -15.62 18.37
C LEU A 12 -3.48 -14.99 19.43
N GLY A 13 -3.81 -13.76 19.82
CA GLY A 13 -3.08 -12.98 20.81
C GLY A 13 -1.74 -12.43 20.33
N ARG A 14 -1.28 -12.76 19.10
CA ARG A 14 -0.03 -12.20 18.59
C ARG A 14 -0.15 -10.70 18.34
N PRO A 15 0.89 -9.92 18.65
CA PRO A 15 0.95 -8.52 18.31
C PRO A 15 1.03 -8.37 16.78
N VAL A 16 0.36 -7.34 16.29
CA VAL A 16 0.30 -6.99 14.89
C VAL A 16 0.96 -5.63 14.72
N VAL A 17 1.96 -5.56 13.84
CA VAL A 17 2.59 -4.32 13.39
C VAL A 17 2.43 -4.16 11.90
N ASP A 18 2.56 -2.95 11.36
CA ASP A 18 2.77 -2.80 9.92
C ASP A 18 4.25 -2.98 9.54
N ILE A 19 4.51 -3.01 8.24
CA ILE A 19 5.88 -3.10 7.68
C ILE A 19 6.78 -1.90 8.04
N TYR A 20 6.22 -0.83 8.62
CA TYR A 20 6.97 0.35 9.08
C TYR A 20 7.22 0.33 10.59
N GLY A 21 6.78 -0.73 11.29
CA GLY A 21 7.00 -0.94 12.72
C GLY A 21 5.95 -0.31 13.62
N ARG A 22 4.84 0.21 13.09
CA ARG A 22 3.75 0.77 13.91
C ARG A 22 2.91 -0.35 14.49
N SER A 23 2.66 -0.28 15.80
CA SER A 23 1.71 -1.18 16.47
C SER A 23 0.30 -0.92 15.95
N ILE A 24 -0.29 -1.95 15.36
CA ILE A 24 -1.69 -1.93 14.91
C ILE A 24 -2.60 -2.46 16.01
N GLY A 25 -2.20 -3.53 16.69
CA GLY A 25 -3.03 -4.17 17.69
C GLY A 25 -2.64 -5.61 17.99
N ARG A 26 -3.63 -6.45 18.29
CA ARG A 26 -3.46 -7.89 18.48
C ARG A 26 -4.51 -8.69 17.75
N VAL A 27 -4.16 -9.90 17.31
CA VAL A 27 -5.13 -10.80 16.69
C VAL A 27 -6.11 -11.34 17.72
N ILE A 28 -7.40 -11.20 17.44
CA ILE A 28 -8.51 -11.70 18.27
C ILE A 28 -9.37 -12.74 17.56
N GLY A 29 -9.21 -12.91 16.24
CA GLY A 29 -10.00 -13.85 15.47
C GLY A 29 -9.30 -14.24 14.17
N ILE A 30 -9.74 -15.35 13.60
CA ILE A 30 -9.23 -15.90 12.34
C ILE A 30 -10.42 -16.06 11.40
N GLU A 31 -10.24 -15.57 10.18
CA GLU A 31 -11.23 -15.66 9.12
C GLU A 31 -10.84 -16.80 8.17
N ARG A 32 -11.80 -17.68 7.89
CA ARG A 32 -11.63 -18.84 7.02
C ARG A 32 -12.75 -18.92 6.00
N ASN A 33 -12.42 -19.41 4.80
CA ASN A 33 -13.41 -19.68 3.77
C ASN A 33 -14.24 -20.95 4.08
N ALA A 34 -15.21 -21.25 3.22
CA ALA A 34 -16.06 -22.45 3.33
C ALA A 34 -15.29 -23.78 3.29
N PHE A 35 -14.04 -23.77 2.81
CA PHE A 35 -13.14 -24.93 2.74
C PHE A 35 -12.18 -25.00 3.95
N GLY A 36 -12.27 -24.06 4.89
CA GLY A 36 -11.43 -24.00 6.09
C GLY A 36 -10.05 -23.38 5.89
N GLU A 37 -9.78 -22.80 4.71
CA GLU A 37 -8.51 -22.14 4.41
C GLU A 37 -8.47 -20.74 5.03
N LEU A 38 -7.29 -20.29 5.46
CA LEU A 38 -7.09 -18.98 6.07
C LEU A 38 -7.32 -17.86 5.03
N GLU A 39 -8.34 -17.03 5.24
CA GLU A 39 -8.60 -15.84 4.43
C GLU A 39 -8.09 -14.55 5.08
N GLY A 40 -7.95 -14.54 6.41
CA GLY A 40 -7.52 -13.36 7.12
C GLY A 40 -7.57 -13.50 8.64
N VAL A 41 -7.36 -12.37 9.31
CA VAL A 41 -7.42 -12.26 10.77
C VAL A 41 -8.19 -11.01 11.18
N GLN A 42 -8.85 -11.08 12.32
CA GLN A 42 -9.47 -9.95 13.00
C GLN A 42 -8.49 -9.39 14.01
N VAL A 43 -8.19 -8.09 13.93
CA VAL A 43 -7.24 -7.39 14.79
C VAL A 43 -7.99 -6.39 15.64
N GLU A 44 -7.83 -6.49 16.95
CA GLU A 44 -8.25 -5.45 17.89
C GLU A 44 -7.19 -4.36 17.90
N ALA A 45 -7.53 -3.22 17.32
CA ALA A 45 -6.72 -2.02 17.28
C ALA A 45 -6.95 -1.12 18.50
N ALA A 46 -6.13 -0.09 18.63
CA ALA A 46 -6.27 0.91 19.68
C ALA A 46 -7.70 1.52 19.68
N GLY A 47 -8.26 1.73 20.87
CA GLY A 47 -9.61 2.24 21.04
C GLY A 47 -10.72 1.20 20.84
N GLY A 48 -10.40 -0.10 20.78
CA GLY A 48 -11.38 -1.19 20.66
C GLY A 48 -11.95 -1.36 19.24
N LEU A 49 -11.36 -0.68 18.25
CA LEU A 49 -11.71 -0.84 16.85
C LEU A 49 -11.28 -2.22 16.37
N ILE A 50 -12.17 -2.92 15.66
CA ILE A 50 -11.85 -4.20 15.04
C ILE A 50 -11.59 -3.95 13.55
N VAL A 51 -10.43 -4.39 13.07
CA VAL A 51 -10.02 -4.30 11.67
C VAL A 51 -9.74 -5.69 11.11
N SER A 52 -10.24 -5.96 9.91
CA SER A 52 -9.94 -7.20 9.18
C SER A 52 -8.66 -7.03 8.37
N ALA A 53 -7.72 -7.97 8.48
CA ALA A 53 -6.54 -8.04 7.64
C ALA A 53 -6.57 -9.34 6.82
N LYS A 54 -6.47 -9.23 5.50
CA LYS A 54 -6.49 -10.37 4.59
C LYS A 54 -5.20 -11.17 4.69
N ALA A 55 -5.26 -12.47 4.42
CA ALA A 55 -4.13 -13.39 4.47
C ALA A 55 -2.93 -12.89 3.63
N ARG A 56 -3.20 -12.30 2.45
CA ARG A 56 -2.17 -11.71 1.58
C ARG A 56 -1.38 -10.56 2.21
N GLN A 57 -1.95 -9.88 3.22
CA GLN A 57 -1.28 -8.79 3.92
C GLN A 57 -0.33 -9.30 5.01
N LEU A 58 -0.48 -10.56 5.43
CA LEU A 58 0.18 -11.11 6.61
C LEU A 58 1.60 -11.58 6.28
N GLY A 59 2.60 -10.95 6.89
CA GLY A 59 3.94 -11.48 7.05
C GLY A 59 4.06 -12.17 8.41
N LEU A 60 4.42 -13.46 8.42
CA LEU A 60 4.60 -14.21 9.66
C LEU A 60 6.06 -14.18 10.11
N THR A 61 6.30 -13.63 11.29
CA THR A 61 7.56 -13.82 12.01
C THR A 61 7.32 -14.66 13.27
N PRO A 62 8.37 -15.23 13.90
CA PRO A 62 8.20 -16.04 15.10
C PRO A 62 7.50 -15.33 16.27
N LYS A 63 7.62 -13.99 16.36
CA LYS A 63 7.16 -13.21 17.51
C LYS A 63 5.93 -12.34 17.23
N MET A 64 5.70 -11.97 15.98
CA MET A 64 4.65 -11.01 15.62
C MET A 64 4.15 -11.21 14.19
N ILE A 65 3.00 -10.62 13.90
CA ILE A 65 2.43 -10.56 12.57
C ILE A 65 2.72 -9.17 12.01
N THR A 66 3.23 -9.11 10.79
CA THR A 66 3.47 -7.86 10.06
C THR A 66 2.39 -7.68 9.01
N LEU A 67 1.83 -6.47 8.87
CA LEU A 67 0.83 -6.14 7.85
C LEU A 67 1.45 -5.28 6.76
N THR A 68 1.33 -5.76 5.53
CA THR A 68 1.58 -4.94 4.33
C THR A 68 0.33 -4.14 3.99
N PRO A 69 0.41 -2.80 3.83
CA PRO A 69 -0.73 -1.99 3.43
C PRO A 69 -1.32 -2.43 2.10
N ASP A 70 -2.65 -2.41 1.97
CA ASP A 70 -3.33 -2.86 0.75
C ASP A 70 -2.86 -2.09 -0.49
N TRP A 71 -2.65 -0.77 -0.38
CA TRP A 71 -2.20 0.04 -1.51
C TRP A 71 -0.89 -0.48 -2.12
N LYS A 72 0.00 -1.06 -1.29
CA LYS A 72 1.31 -1.55 -1.73
C LYS A 72 1.18 -2.86 -2.50
N LEU A 73 0.28 -3.74 -2.05
CA LEU A 73 -0.04 -4.99 -2.74
C LEU A 73 -0.75 -4.68 -4.06
N GLU A 74 -1.77 -3.84 -4.03
CA GLU A 74 -2.55 -3.47 -5.21
C GLU A 74 -1.70 -2.75 -6.26
N ALA A 75 -0.75 -1.91 -5.86
CA ALA A 75 0.17 -1.27 -6.79
C ALA A 75 1.02 -2.31 -7.55
N VAL A 76 1.55 -3.32 -6.85
CA VAL A 76 2.33 -4.40 -7.46
C VAL A 76 1.48 -5.19 -8.46
N ASP A 77 0.26 -5.57 -8.07
CA ASP A 77 -0.66 -6.32 -8.91
C ASP A 77 -0.97 -5.54 -10.19
N ILE A 78 -1.41 -4.28 -10.07
CA ILE A 78 -1.77 -3.42 -11.20
C ILE A 78 -0.58 -3.19 -12.13
N ILE A 79 0.62 -2.93 -11.60
CA ILE A 79 1.83 -2.76 -12.41
C ILE A 79 2.11 -4.02 -13.23
N SER A 80 2.01 -5.19 -12.61
CA SER A 80 2.27 -6.47 -13.28
C SER A 80 1.24 -6.76 -14.37
N GLU A 81 -0.05 -6.52 -14.09
CA GLU A 81 -1.16 -6.80 -14.98
C GLU A 81 -1.16 -5.85 -16.19
N LEU A 82 -0.96 -4.54 -15.97
CA LEU A 82 -0.84 -3.57 -17.06
C LEU A 82 0.34 -3.89 -17.98
N SER A 83 1.48 -4.29 -17.40
CA SER A 83 2.66 -4.69 -18.16
C SER A 83 2.39 -5.93 -19.02
N LEU A 84 1.69 -6.93 -18.46
CA LEU A 84 1.31 -8.14 -19.19
C LEU A 84 0.31 -7.84 -20.31
N LEU A 85 -0.73 -7.05 -20.04
CA LEU A 85 -1.73 -6.66 -21.03
C LEU A 85 -1.11 -5.91 -22.21
N ARG A 86 -0.19 -4.97 -21.95
CA ARG A 86 0.57 -4.28 -23.01
C ARG A 86 1.37 -5.25 -23.88
N LYS A 87 2.08 -6.21 -23.27
CA LYS A 87 2.83 -7.23 -24.02
C LYS A 87 1.92 -8.09 -24.88
N ARG A 88 0.75 -8.49 -24.37
CA ARG A 88 -0.23 -9.29 -25.11
C ARG A 88 -0.83 -8.53 -26.29
N ILE A 89 -1.15 -7.25 -26.10
CA ILE A 89 -1.63 -6.38 -27.18
C ILE A 89 -0.56 -6.27 -28.29
N GLY A 90 0.68 -5.99 -27.94
CA GLY A 90 1.77 -5.92 -28.93
C GLY A 90 2.05 -7.26 -29.63
N ALA A 91 1.90 -8.39 -28.94
CA ALA A 91 2.01 -9.71 -29.55
C ALA A 91 0.87 -9.98 -30.54
N LEU A 92 -0.37 -9.58 -30.22
CA LEU A 92 -1.49 -9.69 -31.15
C LEU A 92 -1.28 -8.83 -32.40
N GLU A 93 -0.77 -7.60 -32.23
CA GLU A 93 -0.40 -6.72 -33.35
C GLU A 93 0.65 -7.38 -34.24
N SER A 94 1.71 -7.95 -33.66
CA SER A 94 2.72 -8.68 -34.41
C SER A 94 2.16 -9.89 -35.18
N LEU A 95 1.26 -10.68 -34.59
CA LEU A 95 0.64 -11.82 -35.27
C LEU A 95 -0.20 -11.39 -36.48
N LYS A 96 -0.86 -10.23 -36.39
CA LYS A 96 -1.59 -9.66 -37.52
C LYS A 96 -0.63 -9.22 -38.63
N ASP A 97 0.46 -8.57 -38.27
CA ASP A 97 1.46 -8.08 -39.23
C ASP A 97 2.14 -9.23 -39.98
N THR A 98 2.38 -10.35 -39.31
CA THR A 98 2.91 -11.59 -39.93
C THR A 98 1.85 -12.44 -40.62
N LYS A 99 0.58 -12.02 -40.62
CA LYS A 99 -0.58 -12.74 -41.19
C LYS A 99 -0.79 -14.13 -40.60
N GLU A 100 -0.41 -14.31 -39.33
CA GLU A 100 -0.58 -15.57 -38.58
C GLU A 100 -1.96 -15.68 -37.91
N ILE A 101 -2.79 -14.63 -38.01
CA ILE A 101 -4.13 -14.58 -37.45
C ILE A 101 -5.11 -13.94 -38.44
N GLU A 102 -6.34 -14.47 -38.50
CA GLU A 102 -7.42 -13.92 -39.31
C GLU A 102 -7.93 -12.59 -38.75
N GLY A 103 -8.37 -11.68 -39.64
CA GLY A 103 -8.72 -10.31 -39.27
C GLY A 103 -9.89 -10.19 -38.28
N GLU A 104 -10.89 -11.07 -38.39
CA GLU A 104 -12.05 -11.08 -37.49
C GLU A 104 -11.66 -11.53 -36.08
N ILE A 105 -10.98 -12.68 -35.98
CA ILE A 105 -10.47 -13.23 -34.71
C ILE A 105 -9.50 -12.25 -34.04
N TYR A 106 -8.61 -11.61 -34.81
CA TYR A 106 -7.72 -10.57 -34.30
C TYR A 106 -8.49 -9.43 -33.65
N THR A 107 -9.54 -8.95 -34.30
CA THR A 107 -10.30 -7.79 -33.85
C THR A 107 -11.02 -8.11 -32.53
N GLU A 108 -11.67 -9.27 -32.45
CA GLU A 108 -12.32 -9.74 -31.22
C GLU A 108 -11.33 -9.86 -30.05
N LEU A 109 -10.19 -10.52 -30.27
CA LEU A 109 -9.17 -10.68 -29.23
C LEU A 109 -8.58 -9.34 -28.80
N LEU A 110 -8.30 -8.44 -29.75
CA LEU A 110 -7.76 -7.12 -29.46
C LEU A 110 -8.74 -6.30 -28.61
N ASP A 111 -10.02 -6.30 -28.95
CA ASP A 111 -11.04 -5.56 -28.23
C ASP A 111 -11.20 -6.09 -26.80
N SER A 112 -11.16 -7.41 -26.61
CA SER A 112 -11.14 -8.03 -25.28
C SER A 112 -9.91 -7.60 -24.45
N GLN A 113 -8.71 -7.66 -25.03
CA GLN A 113 -7.48 -7.21 -24.34
C GLN A 113 -7.52 -5.72 -24.00
N ARG A 114 -8.03 -4.88 -24.91
CA ARG A 114 -8.18 -3.44 -24.70
C ARG A 114 -9.18 -3.12 -23.59
N ALA A 115 -10.32 -3.82 -23.56
CA ALA A 115 -11.31 -3.64 -22.50
C ALA A 115 -10.70 -3.94 -21.12
N GLY A 116 -9.98 -5.06 -20.98
CA GLY A 116 -9.26 -5.39 -19.74
C GLY A 116 -8.17 -4.37 -19.39
N TYR A 117 -7.44 -3.87 -20.39
CA TYR A 117 -6.45 -2.82 -20.18
C TYR A 117 -7.07 -1.53 -19.65
N TYR A 118 -8.18 -1.05 -20.24
CA TYR A 118 -8.84 0.18 -19.79
C TYR A 118 -9.42 0.06 -18.38
N ASP A 119 -10.00 -1.09 -18.03
CA ASP A 119 -10.51 -1.34 -16.68
C ASP A 119 -9.38 -1.32 -15.63
N LYS A 120 -8.24 -1.93 -15.96
CA LYS A 120 -7.05 -1.89 -15.09
C LYS A 120 -6.43 -0.51 -14.99
N VAL A 121 -6.42 0.28 -16.07
CA VAL A 121 -6.01 1.69 -16.02
C VAL A 121 -6.89 2.47 -15.06
N LYS A 122 -8.21 2.34 -15.16
CA LYS A 122 -9.16 3.04 -14.27
C LYS A 122 -8.93 2.69 -12.80
N THR A 123 -8.71 1.40 -12.52
CA THR A 123 -8.38 0.93 -11.17
C THR A 123 -7.05 1.51 -10.67
N GLY A 124 -6.03 1.55 -11.53
CA GLY A 124 -4.73 2.14 -11.21
C GLY A 124 -4.78 3.66 -10.99
N GLU A 125 -5.61 4.39 -11.73
CA GLU A 125 -5.84 5.82 -11.50
C GLU A 125 -6.53 6.09 -10.17
N ALA A 126 -7.53 5.27 -9.80
CA ALA A 126 -8.20 5.36 -8.52
C ALA A 126 -7.22 5.09 -7.35
N LEU A 127 -6.38 4.06 -7.48
CA LEU A 127 -5.33 3.77 -6.51
C LEU A 127 -4.29 4.90 -6.43
N SER A 128 -3.84 5.44 -7.57
CA SER A 128 -2.93 6.58 -7.60
C SER A 128 -3.50 7.78 -6.86
N ALA A 129 -4.80 8.07 -7.03
CA ALA A 129 -5.47 9.16 -6.33
C ALA A 129 -5.54 8.92 -4.81
N SER A 130 -5.87 7.70 -4.36
CA SER A 130 -5.90 7.38 -2.92
C SER A 130 -4.50 7.42 -2.28
N MET A 131 -3.48 6.92 -2.99
CA MET A 131 -2.08 7.00 -2.56
C MET A 131 -1.59 8.45 -2.45
N LYS A 132 -1.96 9.33 -3.39
CA LYS A 132 -1.64 10.77 -3.31
C LYS A 132 -2.30 11.44 -2.10
N HIS A 133 -3.56 11.11 -1.84
CA HIS A 133 -4.25 11.60 -0.65
C HIS A 133 -3.51 11.19 0.62
N ARG A 134 -3.21 9.89 0.76
CA ARG A 134 -2.46 9.36 1.89
C ARG A 134 -1.07 9.98 2.04
N LEU A 135 -0.36 10.19 0.92
CA LEU A 135 0.95 10.84 0.91
C LEU A 135 0.86 12.27 1.47
N SER A 136 -0.19 13.02 1.12
CA SER A 136 -0.44 14.35 1.66
C SER A 136 -0.71 14.33 3.17
N GLU A 137 -1.52 13.38 3.65
CA GLU A 137 -1.80 13.22 5.09
C GLU A 137 -0.51 12.93 5.87
N VAL A 138 0.27 11.94 5.41
CA VAL A 138 1.53 11.55 6.06
C VAL A 138 2.54 12.70 6.03
N ALA A 139 2.64 13.45 4.92
CA ALA A 139 3.50 14.63 4.83
C ALA A 139 3.07 15.73 5.83
N GLY A 140 1.77 15.97 6.00
CA GLY A 140 1.25 16.90 7.00
C GLY A 140 1.58 16.49 8.44
N GLN A 141 1.47 15.20 8.74
CA GLN A 141 1.84 14.64 10.05
C GLN A 141 3.35 14.78 10.32
N ILE A 142 4.19 14.43 9.35
CA ILE A 142 5.66 14.61 9.44
C ILE A 142 6.01 16.07 9.71
N SER A 143 5.40 17.00 8.96
CA SER A 143 5.64 18.44 9.12
C SER A 143 5.28 18.91 10.54
N SER A 144 4.12 18.50 11.03
CA SER A 144 3.64 18.87 12.37
C SER A 144 4.56 18.33 13.47
N LEU A 145 4.91 17.05 13.43
CA LEU A 145 5.82 16.42 14.39
C LEU A 145 7.21 17.03 14.36
N THR A 146 7.73 17.31 13.16
CA THR A 146 9.03 17.99 13.00
C THR A 146 8.99 19.38 13.62
N ARG A 147 7.91 20.13 13.45
CA ARG A 147 7.72 21.46 14.06
C ARG A 147 7.73 21.38 15.58
N TYR A 148 7.01 20.43 16.17
CA TYR A 148 7.01 20.24 17.62
C TYR A 148 8.40 19.90 18.15
N LEU A 149 9.14 19.03 17.44
CA LEU A 149 10.50 18.68 17.84
C LEU A 149 11.46 19.88 17.74
N VAL A 150 11.32 20.72 16.72
CA VAL A 150 12.10 21.94 16.57
C VAL A 150 11.80 22.94 17.69
N ASN A 151 10.52 23.14 18.02
CA ASN A 151 10.12 24.01 19.11
C ASN A 151 10.69 23.53 20.45
N ALA A 152 10.57 22.24 20.78
CA ALA A 152 11.15 21.69 22.01
C ALA A 152 12.67 21.92 22.09
N LYS A 153 13.37 21.79 20.95
CA LYS A 153 14.82 22.10 20.87
C LYS A 153 15.10 23.59 21.06
N LEU A 154 14.25 24.47 20.55
CA LEU A 154 14.37 25.92 20.71
C LEU A 154 14.15 26.33 22.17
N ASP A 155 13.06 25.86 22.79
CA ASP A 155 12.70 26.12 24.18
C ASP A 155 13.82 25.65 25.11
N HIS A 156 14.44 24.51 24.80
CA HIS A 156 15.61 24.05 25.54
C HIS A 156 16.82 24.99 25.39
N LYS A 157 17.07 25.47 24.16
CA LYS A 157 18.18 26.40 23.89
C LYS A 157 17.96 27.79 24.46
N SER A 158 16.71 28.25 24.62
CA SER A 158 16.39 29.51 25.30
C SER A 158 16.40 29.39 26.82
N GLY A 159 16.50 28.17 27.36
CA GLY A 159 16.46 27.90 28.80
C GLY A 159 15.05 27.78 29.38
N GLU A 160 14.03 27.73 28.52
CA GLU A 160 12.61 27.55 28.90
C GLU A 160 12.25 26.08 29.16
N LEU A 161 13.11 25.14 28.72
CA LEU A 161 12.88 23.71 28.83
C LEU A 161 14.16 22.97 29.26
N ASP A 162 14.08 22.13 30.29
CA ASP A 162 15.25 21.38 30.76
C ASP A 162 15.62 20.19 29.84
N GLU A 163 16.82 19.65 30.02
CA GLU A 163 17.35 18.55 29.21
C GLU A 163 16.50 17.26 29.34
N GLU A 164 15.89 17.02 30.50
CA GLU A 164 15.08 15.82 30.74
C GLU A 164 13.77 15.88 29.95
N SER A 165 13.12 17.05 29.98
CA SER A 165 11.92 17.38 29.21
C SER A 165 12.19 17.31 27.71
N LEU A 166 13.37 17.74 27.24
CA LEU A 166 13.76 17.63 25.84
C LEU A 166 13.85 16.16 25.42
N LYS A 167 14.50 15.33 26.25
CA LYS A 167 14.61 13.88 26.01
C LYS A 167 13.25 13.20 26.00
N MET A 168 12.33 13.60 26.89
CA MET A 168 10.96 13.07 26.89
C MET A 168 10.21 13.43 25.60
N ALA A 169 10.35 14.67 25.12
CA ALA A 169 9.76 15.10 23.85
C ALA A 169 10.33 14.32 22.66
N GLN A 170 11.66 14.17 22.59
CA GLN A 170 12.34 13.37 21.58
C GLN A 170 11.86 11.91 21.60
N GLY A 171 11.87 11.28 22.79
CA GLY A 171 11.45 9.91 22.99
C GLY A 171 9.98 9.65 22.66
N SER A 172 9.14 10.68 22.66
CA SER A 172 7.72 10.58 22.29
C SER A 172 7.47 10.83 20.80
N ILE A 173 8.20 11.78 20.20
CA ILE A 173 8.01 12.20 18.81
C ILE A 173 8.72 11.27 17.83
N GLU A 174 10.00 10.95 18.07
CA GLU A 174 10.82 10.22 17.11
C GLU A 174 10.30 8.81 16.77
N PRO A 175 9.81 8.01 17.73
CA PRO A 175 9.22 6.70 17.41
C PRO A 175 7.97 6.78 16.53
N THR A 176 7.25 7.90 16.55
CA THR A 176 6.11 8.16 15.66
C THR A 176 6.57 8.69 14.31
N LEU A 177 7.62 9.52 14.29
CA LEU A 177 8.14 10.17 13.10
C LEU A 177 8.82 9.18 12.14
N HIS A 178 9.62 8.24 12.63
CA HIS A 178 10.38 7.32 11.77
C HIS A 178 9.48 6.46 10.87
N PRO A 179 8.40 5.80 11.36
CA PRO A 179 7.52 5.02 10.50
C PRO A 179 6.78 5.87 9.46
N LEU A 180 6.41 7.12 9.79
CA LEU A 180 5.76 8.03 8.84
C LEU A 180 6.71 8.40 7.69
N ILE A 181 7.98 8.68 7.99
CA ILE A 181 9.02 8.96 6.99
C ILE A 181 9.22 7.77 6.06
N ALA A 182 9.23 6.55 6.61
CA ALA A 182 9.33 5.31 5.85
C ALA A 182 8.11 5.10 4.95
N GLU A 183 6.89 5.23 5.48
CA GLU A 183 5.66 5.13 4.69
C GLU A 183 5.62 6.15 3.55
N ARG A 184 6.00 7.41 3.81
CA ARG A 184 6.04 8.45 2.78
C ARG A 184 7.03 8.09 1.67
N ASN A 185 8.21 7.54 2.00
CA ASN A 185 9.18 7.12 0.99
C ASN A 185 8.63 6.00 0.11
N ASP A 186 8.02 4.98 0.73
CA ASP A 186 7.43 3.86 0.02
C ASP A 186 6.25 4.31 -0.87
N LEU A 187 5.36 5.17 -0.35
CA LEU A 187 4.27 5.76 -1.12
C LEU A 187 4.81 6.52 -2.34
N ALA A 188 5.80 7.39 -2.15
CA ALA A 188 6.37 8.18 -3.23
C ALA A 188 7.04 7.30 -4.30
N GLY A 189 7.78 6.27 -3.87
CA GLY A 189 8.43 5.32 -4.77
C GLY A 189 7.42 4.49 -5.57
N SER A 190 6.44 3.87 -4.89
CA SER A 190 5.41 3.06 -5.55
C SER A 190 4.49 3.89 -6.43
N LEU A 191 4.13 5.12 -6.02
CA LEU A 191 3.33 6.03 -6.83
C LEU A 191 4.04 6.37 -8.14
N LYS A 192 5.35 6.68 -8.07
CA LYS A 192 6.17 6.95 -9.26
C LYS A 192 6.13 5.76 -10.22
N THR A 193 6.41 4.55 -9.74
CA THR A 193 6.40 3.35 -10.60
C THR A 193 5.00 3.07 -11.18
N LEU A 194 3.94 3.28 -10.40
CA LEU A 194 2.57 3.13 -10.87
C LEU A 194 2.23 4.16 -11.97
N GLU A 195 2.63 5.41 -11.80
CA GLU A 195 2.41 6.46 -12.80
C GLU A 195 3.19 6.24 -14.09
N GLU A 196 4.37 5.61 -14.04
CA GLU A 196 5.16 5.24 -15.22
C GLU A 196 4.46 4.17 -16.10
N VAL A 197 3.68 3.27 -15.50
CA VAL A 197 2.94 2.24 -16.24
C VAL A 197 1.52 2.66 -16.60
N LEU A 198 0.97 3.67 -15.95
CA LEU A 198 -0.29 4.27 -16.37
C LEU A 198 -0.10 5.03 -17.69
N PRO A 199 -1.14 5.16 -18.53
CA PRO A 199 -1.05 6.05 -19.67
C PRO A 199 -0.75 7.45 -19.16
N SER A 200 0.28 8.10 -19.71
CA SER A 200 0.57 9.50 -19.44
C SER A 200 -0.73 10.27 -19.56
N ARG A 201 -1.17 10.95 -18.50
CA ARG A 201 -2.25 11.93 -18.65
C ARG A 201 -1.78 12.85 -19.77
N VAL A 202 -2.46 12.77 -20.91
CA VAL A 202 -2.36 13.82 -21.90
C VAL A 202 -2.83 15.05 -21.14
N THR A 203 -1.91 15.90 -20.73
CA THR A 203 -2.22 17.25 -20.31
C THR A 203 -2.87 17.83 -21.54
N ILE A 204 -4.21 17.83 -21.58
CA ILE A 204 -4.94 18.62 -22.54
C ILE A 204 -4.61 20.04 -22.12
N SER A 205 -3.51 20.56 -22.68
CA SER A 205 -3.28 21.98 -22.79
C SER A 205 -4.51 22.51 -23.50
N GLN A 206 -5.45 23.04 -22.73
CA GLN A 206 -6.56 23.81 -23.24
C GLN A 206 -5.96 25.03 -23.94
N ASN A 207 -5.70 24.86 -25.24
CA ASN A 207 -5.48 25.95 -26.14
C ASN A 207 -6.84 26.42 -26.64
N ARG A 208 -7.19 27.63 -26.19
CA ARG A 208 -8.02 28.64 -26.84
C ARG A 208 -9.49 28.32 -27.12
N GLN A 209 -10.35 29.16 -26.55
CA GLN A 209 -10.87 30.31 -27.31
C GLN A 209 -10.61 31.59 -26.53
#